data_AF-A0A3N5NTC8-F1
#
_entry.id   AF-A0A3N5NTC8-F1
#
_cell.length_a   1.000
_cell.length_b   1.000
_cell.length_c   1.000
_cell.angle_alpha   90.00
_cell.angle_beta   90.00
_cell.angle_gamma   90.00
#
_symmetry.space_group_name_H-M   'P 1'
#
loop_
_entity.id
_entity.type
_entity.pdbx_description
1 polymer ?
#
loop_
_entity_poly.entity_id
_entity_poly.type
_entity_poly.pdbx_seq_one_letter_code
_entity_poly.pdbx_strand_id
1 'polypeptide(L)'
;MKHPNLISYVAGLPVFMILLLSCERGFDEINTDPNMVTDVPADYLLPGAIMSLCNAENSYMESFAYASDWVQHISCAFWTDPGRYNFEKSRASIWDNLYAGPLMDLAVMNDRAVQDRNPGLRAVSLILSGYGFSMLTGIYG
;
A
#
# COMPACT_ATOMS: atom_id res chain seq x y z
N MET A 1 68.88 5.92 -11.17
CA MET A 1 67.43 5.94 -10.87
C MET A 1 66.79 6.94 -11.81
N LYS A 2 65.95 6.51 -12.76
CA LYS A 2 65.26 7.42 -13.70
C LYS A 2 64.12 8.11 -12.96
N HIS A 3 64.17 9.44 -12.82
CA HIS A 3 63.06 10.20 -12.29
C HIS A 3 61.87 10.09 -13.27
N PRO A 4 60.68 9.68 -12.82
CA PRO A 4 59.51 9.62 -13.68
C PRO A 4 59.08 11.05 -14.07
N ASN A 5 58.78 11.25 -15.35
CA ASN A 5 58.45 12.56 -15.93
C ASN A 5 57.09 13.05 -15.39
N LEU A 6 57.08 14.20 -14.71
CA LEU A 6 55.88 14.85 -14.15
C LEU A 6 54.79 15.10 -15.21
N ILE A 7 55.20 15.33 -16.46
CA ILE A 7 54.33 15.56 -17.63
C ILE A 7 53.43 14.33 -17.92
N SER A 8 53.91 13.11 -17.66
CA SER A 8 53.16 11.88 -17.88
C SER A 8 51.99 11.72 -16.92
N TYR A 9 52.10 12.24 -15.69
CA TYR A 9 51.03 12.21 -14.69
C TYR A 9 49.95 13.27 -14.97
N VAL A 10 50.36 14.45 -15.43
CA VAL A 10 49.43 15.54 -15.77
C VAL A 10 48.59 15.20 -17.00
N ALA A 11 49.15 14.50 -17.98
CA ALA A 11 48.43 14.04 -19.18
C ALA A 11 47.41 12.93 -18.89
N GLY A 12 47.57 12.15 -17.81
CA GLY A 12 46.63 11.09 -17.43
C GLY A 12 45.41 11.56 -16.64
N LEU A 13 45.51 12.71 -15.97
CA LEU A 13 44.44 13.29 -15.14
C LEU A 13 43.13 13.57 -15.92
N PRO A 14 43.15 14.17 -17.13
CA PRO A 14 41.91 14.40 -17.88
C PRO A 14 41.26 13.11 -18.37
N VAL A 15 42.05 12.08 -18.70
CA VAL A 15 41.53 10.75 -19.07
C VAL A 15 40.82 10.09 -17.89
N PHE A 16 41.39 10.22 -16.68
CA PHE A 16 40.77 9.73 -15.46
C PHE A 16 39.47 10.47 -15.11
N MET A 17 39.40 11.80 -15.31
CA MET A 17 38.14 12.56 -15.12
C MET A 17 37.03 12.16 -16.10
N ILE A 18 37.36 11.81 -17.35
CA ILE A 18 36.37 11.35 -18.34
C ILE A 18 35.78 9.99 -17.94
N LEU A 19 36.55 9.12 -17.28
CA LEU A 19 36.09 7.82 -16.79
C LEU A 19 35.10 7.96 -15.61
N LEU A 20 35.17 9.03 -14.83
CA LEU A 20 34.27 9.28 -13.69
C LEU A 20 32.88 9.81 -14.11
N LEU A 21 32.75 10.43 -15.29
CA LEU A 21 31.47 10.94 -15.82
C LEU A 21 30.51 9.83 -16.28
N SER A 22 30.97 8.59 -16.40
CA SER A 22 30.15 7.46 -16.86
C SER A 22 29.45 6.68 -15.74
N CYS A 23 29.76 6.95 -14.46
CA CYS A 23 29.26 6.14 -13.34
C CYS A 23 27.77 6.35 -13.00
N GLU A 24 27.16 7.47 -13.41
CA GLU A 24 25.73 7.76 -13.15
C GLU A 24 24.83 7.45 -14.35
N ARG A 25 25.41 7.02 -15.48
CA ARG A 25 24.66 6.82 -16.72
C ARG A 25 23.74 5.60 -16.60
N GLY A 26 22.43 5.84 -16.61
CA GLY A 26 21.41 4.80 -16.47
C GLY A 26 21.16 4.33 -15.04
N PHE A 27 21.59 5.11 -14.03
CA PHE A 27 21.34 4.80 -12.62
C PHE A 27 19.83 4.79 -12.29
N ASP A 28 19.04 5.70 -12.86
CA ASP A 28 17.59 5.71 -12.64
C ASP A 28 16.91 4.52 -13.32
N GLU A 29 17.37 4.14 -14.52
CA GLU A 29 16.81 3.03 -15.29
C GLU A 29 17.11 1.66 -14.65
N ILE A 30 18.30 1.47 -14.08
CA ILE A 30 18.65 0.22 -13.36
C ILE A 30 17.95 0.11 -12.00
N ASN A 31 17.59 1.23 -11.37
CA ASN A 31 16.86 1.28 -10.11
C ASN A 31 15.34 1.43 -10.30
N THR A 32 14.86 1.50 -11.54
CA THR A 32 13.43 1.41 -11.83
C THR A 32 13.05 -0.06 -11.76
N ASP A 33 12.22 -0.43 -10.78
CA ASP A 33 11.73 -1.80 -10.65
C ASP A 33 10.94 -2.21 -11.90
N PRO A 34 11.44 -3.16 -12.71
CA PRO A 34 10.75 -3.57 -13.93
C PRO A 34 9.44 -4.32 -13.64
N ASN A 35 9.20 -4.73 -12.40
CA ASN A 35 7.96 -5.38 -11.96
C ASN A 35 6.95 -4.39 -11.37
N MET A 36 7.31 -3.11 -11.24
CA MET A 36 6.40 -2.10 -10.73
C MET A 36 5.23 -1.93 -11.70
N VAL A 37 4.04 -2.18 -11.21
CA VAL A 37 2.82 -1.96 -11.97
C VAL A 37 2.58 -0.46 -12.06
N THR A 38 2.79 0.12 -13.23
CA THR A 38 2.69 1.57 -13.46
C THR A 38 1.30 2.01 -13.91
N ASP A 39 0.53 1.12 -14.55
CA ASP A 39 -0.83 1.39 -14.99
C ASP A 39 -1.66 0.10 -14.99
N VAL A 40 -2.89 0.18 -14.48
CA VAL A 40 -3.85 -0.91 -14.47
C VAL A 40 -5.21 -0.38 -14.90
N PRO A 41 -5.93 -1.06 -15.80
CA PRO A 41 -7.34 -0.76 -16.06
C PRO A 41 -8.13 -0.74 -14.75
N ALA A 42 -8.89 0.34 -14.53
CA ALA A 42 -9.58 0.59 -13.28
C ALA A 42 -10.54 -0.56 -12.89
N ASP A 43 -11.14 -1.23 -13.87
CA ASP A 43 -12.03 -2.38 -13.67
C ASP A 43 -11.32 -3.58 -13.00
N TYR A 44 -10.00 -3.71 -13.14
CA TYR A 44 -9.24 -4.81 -12.52
C TYR A 44 -8.97 -4.58 -11.02
N LEU A 45 -9.13 -3.35 -10.53
CA LEU A 45 -9.02 -3.05 -9.09
C LEU A 45 -10.25 -3.54 -8.33
N LEU A 46 -11.41 -3.63 -9.00
CA LEU A 46 -12.69 -3.91 -8.36
C LEU A 46 -12.72 -5.24 -7.58
N PRO A 47 -12.30 -6.40 -8.14
CA PRO A 47 -12.34 -7.65 -7.39
C PRO A 47 -11.44 -7.63 -6.15
N GLY A 48 -10.25 -7.02 -6.26
CA GLY A 48 -9.31 -6.88 -5.15
C GLY A 48 -9.85 -5.99 -4.03
N ALA A 49 -10.46 -4.86 -4.39
CA ALA A 49 -11.11 -3.96 -3.44
C ALA A 49 -12.27 -4.63 -2.71
N ILE A 50 -13.15 -5.35 -3.43
CA ILE A 50 -14.26 -6.10 -2.82
C ILE A 50 -13.73 -7.16 -1.85
N MET A 51 -12.77 -7.97 -2.29
CA MET A 51 -12.19 -9.02 -1.47
C MET A 51 -11.53 -8.46 -0.20
N SER A 52 -10.81 -7.34 -0.33
CA SER A 52 -10.15 -6.69 0.80
C SER A 52 -11.15 -6.09 1.79
N LEU A 53 -12.24 -5.47 1.31
CA LEU A 53 -13.34 -5.01 2.17
C LEU A 53 -13.98 -6.17 2.93
N CYS A 54 -14.32 -7.26 2.24
CA CYS A 54 -14.93 -8.43 2.88
C CYS A 54 -14.02 -9.09 3.91
N ASN A 55 -12.70 -9.16 3.62
CA ASN A 55 -11.73 -9.71 4.56
C ASN A 55 -11.56 -8.83 5.80
N ALA A 56 -11.62 -7.50 5.65
CA ALA A 56 -11.57 -6.59 6.78
C ALA A 56 -12.83 -6.72 7.65
N GLU A 57 -14.01 -6.79 7.04
CA GLU A 57 -15.29 -6.98 7.75
C GLU A 57 -15.40 -8.34 8.45
N ASN A 58 -14.85 -9.40 7.84
CA ASN A 58 -14.98 -10.76 8.37
C ASN A 58 -13.68 -11.23 9.03
N SER A 59 -12.85 -10.29 9.49
CA SER A 59 -11.59 -10.63 10.13
C SER A 59 -11.85 -11.48 11.38
N TYR A 60 -11.00 -12.49 11.58
CA TYR A 60 -11.16 -13.40 12.72
C TYR A 60 -11.05 -12.66 14.06
N MET A 61 -10.13 -11.71 14.18
CA MET A 61 -9.84 -11.08 15.48
C MET A 61 -10.82 -9.96 15.78
N GLU A 62 -10.89 -8.94 14.93
CA GLU A 62 -11.69 -7.75 15.18
C GLU A 62 -13.18 -8.06 15.11
N SER A 63 -13.60 -8.93 14.19
CA SER A 63 -15.03 -9.17 13.92
C SER A 63 -15.56 -10.40 14.65
N PHE A 64 -14.95 -11.58 14.44
CA PHE A 64 -15.39 -12.78 15.15
C PHE A 64 -15.01 -12.74 16.63
N ALA A 65 -13.77 -12.42 16.99
CA ALA A 65 -13.32 -12.60 18.37
C ALA A 65 -13.65 -11.42 19.30
N TYR A 66 -13.42 -10.17 18.87
CA TYR A 66 -13.71 -8.97 19.67
C TYR A 66 -15.17 -8.50 19.53
N ALA A 67 -15.59 -8.10 18.32
CA ALA A 67 -16.91 -7.51 18.14
C ALA A 67 -18.03 -8.47 18.54
N SER A 68 -17.95 -9.75 18.17
CA SER A 68 -18.97 -10.73 18.53
C SER A 68 -19.00 -11.05 20.03
N ASP A 69 -17.86 -10.99 20.74
CA ASP A 69 -17.82 -11.17 22.20
C ASP A 69 -18.38 -9.94 22.93
N TRP A 70 -18.06 -8.73 22.47
CA TRP A 70 -18.58 -7.48 23.04
C TRP A 70 -20.10 -7.33 22.93
N VAL A 71 -20.69 -7.83 21.83
CA VAL A 71 -22.16 -7.92 21.67
C VAL A 71 -22.74 -9.23 22.20
N GLN A 72 -21.94 -10.05 22.87
CA GLN A 72 -22.33 -11.29 23.56
C GLN A 72 -22.89 -12.40 22.65
N HIS A 73 -22.51 -12.43 21.38
CA HIS A 73 -22.83 -13.56 20.49
C HIS A 73 -21.99 -14.80 20.80
N ILE A 74 -20.74 -14.62 21.24
CA ILE A 74 -19.82 -15.69 21.62
C ILE A 74 -19.18 -15.40 22.97
N SER A 75 -18.50 -16.42 23.52
CA SER A 75 -17.58 -16.26 24.64
C SER A 75 -16.42 -17.25 24.49
N CYS A 76 -15.23 -16.90 24.99
CA CYS A 76 -14.05 -17.75 24.93
C CYS A 76 -13.39 -17.93 26.31
N ALA A 77 -13.17 -19.17 26.73
CA ALA A 77 -12.52 -19.48 28.01
C ALA A 77 -10.98 -19.45 27.93
N PHE A 78 -10.41 -19.72 26.76
CA PHE A 78 -8.95 -19.81 26.57
C PHE A 78 -8.29 -18.47 26.25
N TRP A 79 -9.06 -17.54 25.68
CA TRP A 79 -8.61 -16.19 25.38
C TRP A 79 -9.65 -15.19 25.85
N THR A 80 -9.47 -14.73 27.08
CA THR A 80 -10.45 -13.91 27.80
C THR A 80 -10.30 -12.41 27.56
N ASP A 81 -9.35 -11.98 26.71
CA ASP A 81 -9.06 -10.57 26.51
C ASP A 81 -10.26 -9.77 25.95
N PRO A 82 -11.01 -10.25 24.94
CA PRO A 82 -12.23 -9.58 24.49
C PRO A 82 -13.24 -9.34 25.60
N GLY A 83 -13.56 -10.39 26.36
CA GLY A 83 -14.56 -10.33 27.44
C GLY A 83 -14.09 -9.54 28.66
N ARG A 84 -12.79 -9.23 28.73
CA ARG A 84 -12.19 -8.34 29.73
C ARG A 84 -11.94 -6.93 29.19
N TYR A 85 -12.32 -6.66 27.94
CA TYR A 85 -12.07 -5.39 27.25
C TYR A 85 -10.58 -5.02 27.14
N ASN A 86 -9.71 -6.02 27.13
CA ASN A 86 -8.29 -5.85 26.88
C ASN A 86 -8.05 -5.83 25.36
N PHE A 87 -7.98 -4.63 24.79
CA PHE A 87 -7.69 -4.45 23.37
C PHE A 87 -6.19 -4.23 23.14
N GLU A 88 -5.55 -5.13 22.40
CA GLU A 88 -4.11 -5.06 22.15
C GLU A 88 -3.79 -4.02 21.07
N LYS A 89 -2.74 -3.20 21.25
CA LYS A 89 -2.35 -2.14 20.28
C LYS A 89 -2.03 -2.68 18.89
N SER A 90 -1.55 -3.91 18.77
CA SER A 90 -1.30 -4.59 17.48
C SER A 90 -2.57 -4.82 16.65
N ARG A 91 -3.75 -4.60 17.24
CA ARG A 91 -5.09 -4.78 16.64
C ARG A 91 -5.68 -3.49 16.07
N ALA A 92 -4.92 -2.39 16.07
CA ALA A 92 -5.26 -1.18 15.31
C ALA A 92 -5.08 -1.34 13.79
N SER A 93 -4.74 -2.55 13.33
CA SER A 93 -4.51 -2.87 11.92
C SER A 93 -5.75 -2.71 11.04
N ILE A 94 -6.96 -2.73 11.59
CA ILE A 94 -8.18 -2.56 10.79
C ILE A 94 -8.23 -1.18 10.11
N TRP A 95 -7.67 -0.14 10.75
CA TRP A 95 -7.48 1.16 10.11
C TRP A 95 -6.60 1.03 8.86
N ASP A 96 -5.39 0.48 9.01
CA ASP A 96 -4.45 0.33 7.91
C ASP A 96 -4.97 -0.60 6.82
N ASN A 97 -5.61 -1.72 7.20
CA ASN A 97 -6.18 -2.72 6.31
C ASN A 97 -7.32 -2.16 5.45
N LEU A 98 -8.10 -1.20 5.97
CA LEU A 98 -9.16 -0.53 5.21
C LEU A 98 -8.63 0.67 4.43
N TYR A 99 -7.83 1.52 5.07
CA TYR A 99 -7.43 2.81 4.54
C TYR A 99 -6.33 2.70 3.48
N ALA A 100 -5.29 1.92 3.74
CA ALA A 100 -4.17 1.74 2.81
C ALA A 100 -4.42 0.65 1.76
N GLY A 101 -5.44 -0.19 1.95
CA GLY A 101 -5.85 -1.22 1.00
C GLY A 101 -7.02 -0.78 0.13
N PRO A 102 -8.25 -1.30 0.38
CA PRO A 102 -9.38 -1.13 -0.52
C PRO A 102 -9.78 0.33 -0.74
N LEU A 103 -9.70 1.20 0.28
CA LEU A 103 -10.08 2.60 0.11
C LEU A 103 -9.13 3.35 -0.84
N MET A 104 -7.85 2.99 -0.85
CA MET A 104 -6.88 3.55 -1.80
C MET A 104 -7.15 3.05 -3.22
N ASP A 105 -7.39 1.74 -3.39
CA ASP A 105 -7.74 1.16 -4.69
C ASP A 105 -9.03 1.79 -5.27
N LEU A 106 -10.03 1.99 -4.43
CA LEU A 106 -11.30 2.61 -4.83
C LEU A 106 -11.16 4.09 -5.19
N ALA A 107 -10.25 4.82 -4.53
CA ALA A 107 -9.92 6.19 -4.89
C ALA A 107 -9.27 6.26 -6.28
N VAL A 108 -8.28 5.41 -6.55
CA VAL A 108 -7.65 5.30 -7.88
C VAL A 108 -8.68 4.91 -8.94
N MET A 109 -9.54 3.93 -8.62
CA MET A 109 -10.62 3.49 -9.51
C MET A 109 -11.61 4.61 -9.82
N ASN A 110 -11.99 5.43 -8.83
CA ASN A 110 -12.85 6.59 -9.02
C ASN A 110 -12.20 7.64 -9.96
N ASP A 111 -10.94 7.97 -9.73
CA ASP A 111 -10.24 8.99 -10.51
C ASP A 111 -10.11 8.58 -11.97
N ARG A 112 -9.78 7.31 -12.23
CA ARG A 112 -9.74 6.74 -13.58
C ARG A 112 -11.12 6.69 -14.21
N ALA A 113 -12.16 6.27 -13.48
CA ALA A 113 -13.53 6.26 -13.98
C ALA A 113 -14.02 7.66 -14.42
N VAL A 114 -13.58 8.73 -13.74
CA VAL A 114 -13.85 10.11 -14.15
C VAL A 114 -13.13 10.46 -15.45
N GLN A 115 -11.86 10.10 -15.59
CA GLN A 115 -11.06 10.33 -16.81
C GLN A 115 -11.65 9.60 -18.01
N ASP A 116 -12.06 8.35 -17.82
CA ASP A 116 -12.61 7.47 -18.85
C ASP A 116 -14.09 7.74 -19.15
N ARG A 117 -14.73 8.68 -18.43
CA ARG A 117 -16.17 8.97 -18.51
C ARG A 117 -17.04 7.72 -18.33
N ASN A 118 -16.65 6.87 -17.38
CA ASN A 118 -17.37 5.65 -17.01
C ASN A 118 -18.21 5.89 -15.74
N PRO A 119 -19.47 6.34 -15.85
CA PRO A 119 -20.30 6.63 -14.69
C PRO A 119 -20.65 5.38 -13.88
N GLY A 120 -20.66 4.19 -14.51
CA GLY A 120 -20.94 2.93 -13.83
C GLY A 120 -19.84 2.56 -12.85
N LEU A 121 -18.59 2.57 -13.31
CA LEU A 121 -17.43 2.28 -12.46
C LEU A 121 -17.27 3.34 -11.36
N ARG A 122 -17.53 4.61 -11.68
CA ARG A 122 -17.53 5.70 -10.69
C ARG A 122 -18.60 5.49 -9.60
N ALA A 123 -19.79 5.04 -9.96
CA ALA A 123 -20.82 4.77 -8.97
C ALA A 123 -20.39 3.63 -8.04
N VAL A 124 -19.83 2.55 -8.59
CA VAL A 124 -19.33 1.41 -7.81
C VAL A 124 -18.22 1.84 -6.86
N SER A 125 -17.23 2.62 -7.32
CA SER A 125 -16.13 3.09 -6.47
C SER A 125 -16.64 3.92 -5.28
N LEU A 126 -17.59 4.83 -5.51
CA LEU A 126 -18.17 5.66 -4.46
C LEU A 126 -19.00 4.86 -3.46
N ILE A 127 -19.80 3.89 -3.91
CA ILE A 127 -20.61 3.03 -3.03
C ILE A 127 -19.71 2.22 -2.11
N LEU A 128 -18.70 1.55 -2.67
CA LEU A 128 -17.76 0.74 -1.89
C LEU A 128 -16.89 1.60 -0.96
N SER A 129 -16.54 2.83 -1.38
CA SER A 129 -15.84 3.78 -0.50
C SER A 129 -16.73 4.17 0.68
N GLY A 130 -18.00 4.49 0.42
CA GLY A 130 -18.98 4.77 1.47
C GLY A 130 -19.14 3.61 2.45
N TYR A 131 -19.14 2.38 1.95
CA TYR A 131 -19.13 1.18 2.78
C TYR A 131 -17.89 1.09 3.67
N GLY A 132 -16.69 1.23 3.09
CA GLY A 132 -15.43 1.22 3.83
C GLY A 132 -15.36 2.30 4.92
N PHE A 133 -15.76 3.53 4.59
CA PHE A 133 -15.80 4.62 5.58
C PHE A 133 -16.86 4.41 6.67
N SER A 134 -17.98 3.75 6.35
CA SER A 134 -18.99 3.41 7.36
C SER A 134 -18.43 2.45 8.42
N MET A 135 -17.59 1.49 8.03
CA MET A 135 -16.91 0.60 8.97
C MET A 135 -15.91 1.35 9.84
N LEU A 136 -15.06 2.20 9.24
CA LEU A 136 -14.08 3.01 10.00
C LEU A 136 -14.78 3.89 11.03
N THR A 137 -15.83 4.61 10.62
CA THR A 137 -16.60 5.49 11.50
C THR A 137 -17.32 4.68 12.58
N GLY A 138 -17.86 3.51 12.24
CA GLY A 138 -18.52 2.62 13.20
C GLY A 138 -17.59 2.09 14.29
N ILE A 139 -16.29 1.95 14.00
CA ILE A 139 -15.28 1.46 14.95
C ILE A 139 -14.65 2.62 15.75
N TYR A 140 -14.32 3.73 15.09
CA TYR A 140 -13.45 4.78 15.65
C TYR A 140 -14.16 6.10 16.00
N GLY A 141 -15.35 6.35 15.45
CA GLY A 141 -16.10 7.60 15.63
C GLY A 141 -15.90 8.61 14.51
#